data_AF-A0A5S3W5S8-F1
#
_entry.id   AF-A0A5S3W5S8-F1
#
_cell.length_a   1.000
_cell.length_b   1.000
_cell.length_c   1.000
_cell.angle_alpha   90.00
_cell.angle_beta   90.00
_cell.angle_gamma   90.00
#
_symmetry.space_group_name_H-M   'P 1'
#
loop_
_entity.id
_entity.type
_entity.pdbx_description
1 polymer ?
#
loop_
_entity_poly.entity_id
_entity_poly.type
_entity_poly.pdbx_seq_one_letter_code
_entity_poly.pdbx_strand_id
1 'polypeptide(L)'
;MSSTQEMSYSIKESLKDKVTHPLLGSFIISWFFFNWKAVYFMLFANHDSVYKLKTVSNIYSDIWLNLILPLISALILGFVLPWATALFTRSAARANEFYLNSQPLHYKKHSLTIEESNKLRDLYLTKDTETQSKLDEYRAELDKTIEECKSRIINIKDKYDKKYLLLAECKLAESLIESSLVLNQQLNLKILQHFFDNLSDGDSCYAILEKEISLPNYELRNAYERLRSLEYLVDLANEEHDDAPVGITDKGIKHICDMKNQAISHSIN
;
A
#
# COMPACT_ATOMS: atom_id res chain seq x y z
N MET A 1 27.84 -24.13 43.70
CA MET A 1 28.50 -22.90 43.21
C MET A 1 29.89 -22.89 43.81
N SER A 2 30.92 -22.61 43.01
CA SER A 2 32.31 -22.93 43.37
C SER A 2 32.78 -22.05 44.54
N SER A 3 33.46 -22.63 45.53
CA SER A 3 34.08 -21.92 46.67
C SER A 3 34.95 -20.72 46.22
N THR A 4 35.52 -20.78 45.01
CA THR A 4 36.27 -19.67 44.40
C THR A 4 35.40 -18.46 44.04
N GLN A 5 34.12 -18.67 43.71
CA GLN A 5 33.16 -17.60 43.43
C GLN A 5 32.71 -16.89 44.71
N GLU A 6 32.51 -17.63 45.80
CA GLU A 6 32.18 -17.07 47.11
C GLU A 6 33.35 -16.26 47.68
N MET A 7 34.59 -16.75 47.52
CA MET A 7 35.80 -16.01 47.90
C MET A 7 35.97 -14.74 47.06
N SER A 8 35.73 -14.80 45.75
CA SER A 8 35.78 -13.62 44.87
C SER A 8 34.71 -12.59 45.23
N TYR A 9 33.49 -13.04 45.58
CA TYR A 9 32.39 -12.16 45.96
C TYR A 9 32.67 -11.44 47.30
N SER A 10 33.11 -12.18 48.32
CA SER A 10 33.46 -11.65 49.64
C SER A 10 34.64 -10.65 49.58
N ILE A 11 35.64 -10.92 48.73
CA ILE A 11 36.75 -9.99 48.47
C ILE A 11 36.25 -8.73 47.75
N LYS A 12 35.40 -8.88 46.73
CA LYS A 12 34.83 -7.73 46.00
C LYS A 12 33.98 -6.85 46.90
N GLU A 13 33.17 -7.42 47.77
CA GLU A 13 32.30 -6.68 48.68
C GLU A 13 33.11 -5.95 49.76
N SER A 14 34.12 -6.62 50.34
CA SER A 14 35.04 -6.01 51.30
C SER A 14 35.91 -4.90 50.70
N LEU A 15 36.33 -5.05 49.44
CA LEU A 15 37.06 -4.01 48.70
C LEU A 15 36.14 -2.86 48.31
N LYS A 16 34.87 -3.13 47.94
CA LYS A 16 33.91 -2.10 47.57
C LYS A 16 33.70 -1.12 48.72
N ASP A 17 33.53 -1.60 49.95
CA ASP A 17 33.30 -0.74 51.12
C ASP A 17 34.55 0.00 51.64
N LYS A 18 35.76 -0.42 51.26
CA LYS A 18 37.02 0.24 51.68
C LYS A 18 37.64 1.10 50.56
N VAL A 19 37.40 0.77 49.30
CA VAL A 19 37.83 1.51 48.08
C VAL A 19 36.79 2.57 47.67
N THR A 20 35.61 2.58 48.30
CA THR A 20 34.61 3.66 48.20
C THR A 20 35.15 5.04 48.58
N HIS A 21 36.25 5.11 49.35
CA HIS A 21 37.02 6.35 49.49
C HIS A 21 37.88 6.56 48.24
N PRO A 22 37.54 7.51 47.35
CA PRO A 22 38.22 7.70 46.05
C PRO A 22 39.72 7.96 46.20
N LEU A 23 40.13 8.54 47.31
CA LEU A 23 41.52 8.79 47.66
C LEU A 23 42.28 7.53 48.03
N LEU A 24 41.65 6.61 48.77
CA LEU A 24 42.30 5.37 49.19
C LEU A 24 42.51 4.46 47.98
N GLY A 25 41.49 4.34 47.12
CA GLY A 25 41.61 3.63 45.84
C GLY A 25 42.69 4.22 44.94
N SER A 26 42.69 5.55 44.77
CA SER A 26 43.70 6.24 43.97
C SER A 26 45.11 6.11 44.55
N PHE A 27 45.25 6.12 45.88
CA PHE A 27 46.51 5.92 46.58
C PHE A 27 47.07 4.52 46.38
N ILE A 28 46.26 3.49 46.53
CA ILE A 28 46.69 2.11 46.30
C ILE A 28 47.20 1.96 44.86
N ILE A 29 46.43 2.43 43.87
CA ILE A 29 46.81 2.35 42.45
C ILE A 29 48.10 3.13 42.18
N SER A 30 48.19 4.35 42.69
CA SER A 30 49.38 5.20 42.53
C SER A 30 50.61 4.57 43.20
N TRP A 31 50.44 3.95 44.37
CA TRP A 31 51.51 3.26 45.08
C TRP A 31 52.04 2.09 44.27
N PHE A 32 51.16 1.24 43.73
CA PHE A 32 51.56 0.15 42.84
C PHE A 32 52.27 0.67 41.57
N PHE A 33 51.82 1.81 41.03
CA PHE A 33 52.43 2.42 39.85
C PHE A 33 53.86 2.91 40.12
N PHE A 34 54.12 3.61 41.23
CA PHE A 34 55.46 4.10 41.55
C PHE A 34 56.38 2.99 42.10
N ASN A 35 55.83 2.03 42.85
CA ASN A 35 56.57 0.92 43.46
C ASN A 35 56.57 -0.36 42.60
N TRP A 36 56.24 -0.25 41.30
CA TRP A 36 56.06 -1.40 40.42
C TRP A 36 57.29 -2.32 40.36
N LYS A 37 58.50 -1.76 40.44
CA LYS A 37 59.75 -2.54 40.44
C LYS A 37 59.90 -3.39 41.70
N ALA A 38 59.50 -2.88 42.86
CA ALA A 38 59.53 -3.62 44.12
C ALA A 38 58.52 -4.77 44.10
N VAL A 39 57.31 -4.50 43.60
CA VAL A 39 56.24 -5.50 43.44
C VAL A 39 56.66 -6.58 42.45
N TYR A 40 57.23 -6.18 41.31
CA TYR A 40 57.74 -7.12 40.30
C TYR A 40 58.86 -8.00 40.87
N PHE A 41 59.83 -7.41 41.56
CA PHE A 41 60.93 -8.14 42.18
C PHE A 41 60.45 -9.12 43.26
N MET A 42 59.48 -8.73 44.10
CA MET A 42 58.91 -9.61 45.12
C MET A 42 58.19 -10.82 44.49
N LEU A 43 57.36 -10.59 43.48
CA LEU A 43 56.51 -11.63 42.90
C LEU A 43 57.24 -12.54 41.92
N PHE A 44 58.17 -12.02 41.11
CA PHE A 44 58.73 -12.74 39.96
C PHE A 44 60.22 -13.09 40.07
N ALA A 45 60.98 -12.52 41.02
CA ALA A 45 62.39 -12.89 41.16
C ALA A 45 62.54 -14.28 41.82
N ASN A 46 63.41 -15.14 41.30
CA ASN A 46 63.70 -16.46 41.86
C ASN A 46 64.86 -16.38 42.87
N HIS A 47 64.62 -15.71 44.00
CA HIS A 47 65.58 -15.60 45.11
C HIS A 47 64.93 -16.03 46.43
N ASP A 48 65.78 -16.40 47.39
CA ASP A 48 65.33 -16.74 48.75
C ASP A 48 64.56 -15.58 49.39
N SER A 49 63.56 -15.93 50.22
CA SER A 49 62.64 -14.96 50.82
C SER A 49 63.38 -13.96 51.71
N VAL A 50 64.43 -14.40 52.41
CA VAL A 50 65.26 -13.53 53.25
C VAL A 50 66.05 -12.53 52.40
N TYR A 51 66.57 -12.98 51.26
CA TYR A 51 67.29 -12.12 50.33
C TYR A 51 66.37 -11.07 49.70
N LYS A 52 65.15 -11.45 49.31
CA LYS A 52 64.15 -10.51 48.77
C LYS A 52 63.82 -9.40 49.76
N LEU A 53 63.52 -9.74 51.01
CA LEU A 53 63.20 -8.77 52.06
C LEU A 53 64.37 -7.81 52.34
N LYS A 54 65.59 -8.34 52.44
CA LYS A 54 66.80 -7.51 52.66
C LYS A 54 67.03 -6.55 51.49
N THR A 55 66.81 -7.00 50.27
CA THR A 55 66.98 -6.20 49.05
C THR A 55 65.93 -5.09 48.98
N VAL A 56 64.67 -5.41 49.29
CA VAL A 56 63.58 -4.43 49.33
C VAL A 56 63.83 -3.38 50.42
N SER A 57 64.21 -3.82 51.62
CA SER A 57 64.52 -2.93 52.75
C SER A 57 65.76 -2.06 52.55
N ASN A 58 66.66 -2.38 51.63
CA ASN A 58 67.85 -1.57 51.39
C ASN A 58 67.68 -0.63 50.18
N ILE A 59 67.00 -1.10 49.13
CA ILE A 59 66.89 -0.37 47.86
C ILE A 59 65.62 0.47 47.80
N TYR A 60 64.53 0.01 48.41
CA TYR A 60 63.22 0.67 48.39
C TYR A 60 62.85 1.17 49.79
N SER A 61 63.76 1.86 50.46
CA SER A 61 63.51 2.49 51.77
C SER A 61 63.29 4.00 51.72
N ASP A 62 63.33 4.59 50.52
CA ASP A 62 63.09 6.02 50.37
C ASP A 62 61.60 6.35 50.57
N ILE A 63 61.30 7.02 51.68
CA ILE A 63 59.95 7.40 52.07
C ILE A 63 59.31 8.39 51.08
N TRP A 64 60.14 9.18 50.38
CA TRP A 64 59.67 10.15 49.39
C TRP A 64 59.08 9.45 48.17
N LEU A 65 59.80 8.47 47.62
CA LEU A 65 59.39 7.72 46.45
C LEU A 65 58.26 6.73 46.78
N ASN A 66 58.32 6.12 47.97
CA ASN A 66 57.40 5.05 48.31
C ASN A 66 56.06 5.54 48.86
N LEU A 67 56.02 6.68 49.55
CA LEU A 67 54.81 7.13 50.25
C LEU A 67 54.34 8.50 49.77
N ILE A 68 55.25 9.48 49.70
CA ILE A 68 54.87 10.88 49.43
C ILE A 68 54.45 11.07 47.97
N LEU A 69 55.21 10.56 46.99
CA LEU A 69 54.85 10.67 45.57
C LEU A 69 53.51 9.98 45.25
N PRO A 70 53.26 8.73 45.67
CA PRO A 70 51.95 8.10 45.52
C PRO A 70 50.81 8.88 46.18
N LEU A 71 51.05 9.47 47.36
CA LEU A 71 50.05 10.26 48.08
C LEU A 71 49.70 11.54 47.33
N ILE A 72 50.70 12.28 46.84
CA ILE A 72 50.48 13.50 46.04
C ILE A 72 49.76 13.15 44.74
N SER A 73 50.20 12.11 44.04
CA SER A 73 49.56 11.65 42.80
C SER A 73 48.11 11.23 43.04
N ALA A 74 47.83 10.53 44.14
CA ALA A 74 46.47 10.14 44.50
C ALA A 74 45.59 11.33 44.87
N LEU A 75 46.15 12.36 45.52
CA LEU A 75 45.46 13.60 45.81
C LEU A 75 45.14 14.35 44.51
N ILE A 76 46.07 14.40 43.56
CA ILE A 76 45.84 15.00 42.23
C ILE A 76 44.75 14.23 41.47
N LEU A 77 44.82 12.90 41.42
CA LEU A 77 43.82 12.09 40.72
C LEU A 77 42.45 12.11 41.39
N GLY A 78 42.41 12.12 42.73
CA GLY A 78 41.17 12.13 43.50
C GLY A 78 40.49 13.50 43.56
N PHE A 79 41.26 14.60 43.58
CA PHE A 79 40.72 15.96 43.71
C PHE A 79 40.89 16.82 42.47
N VAL A 80 42.03 16.82 41.77
CA VAL A 80 42.22 17.72 40.62
C VAL A 80 41.46 17.22 39.40
N LEU A 81 41.43 15.90 39.18
CA LEU A 81 40.82 15.32 37.99
C LEU A 81 39.30 15.58 37.91
N PRO A 82 38.48 15.41 38.97
CA PRO A 82 37.04 15.71 38.90
C PRO A 82 36.74 17.19 38.61
N TRP A 83 37.60 18.10 39.09
CA TRP A 83 37.44 19.53 38.85
C TRP A 83 37.84 19.90 37.43
N ALA A 84 38.91 19.30 36.90
CA ALA A 84 39.32 19.46 35.51
C ALA A 84 38.25 18.94 34.54
N THR A 85 37.63 17.78 34.83
CA THR A 85 36.54 17.23 34.02
C THR A 85 35.27 18.08 34.11
N ALA A 86 34.92 18.60 35.29
CA ALA A 86 33.81 19.53 35.45
C ALA A 86 34.04 20.85 34.65
N LEU A 87 35.26 21.37 34.67
CA LEU A 87 35.61 22.58 33.91
C LEU A 87 35.55 22.34 32.40
N PHE A 88 36.08 21.21 31.93
CA PHE A 88 36.05 20.82 30.51
C PHE A 88 34.63 20.57 30.01
N THR A 89 33.80 19.87 30.78
CA THR A 89 32.40 19.63 30.40
C THR A 89 31.60 20.93 30.36
N ARG A 90 31.84 21.86 31.30
CA ARG A 90 31.21 23.19 31.29
C ARG A 90 31.66 24.03 30.08
N SER A 91 32.94 24.02 29.73
CA SER A 91 33.43 24.74 28.56
C SER A 91 32.92 24.14 27.26
N ALA A 92 32.87 22.80 27.16
CA ALA A 92 32.29 22.10 26.02
C ALA A 92 30.79 22.38 25.87
N ALA A 93 30.02 22.38 26.97
CA ALA A 93 28.60 22.74 26.95
C ALA A 93 28.40 24.18 26.44
N ARG A 94 29.20 25.13 26.93
CA ARG A 94 29.15 26.53 26.49
C ARG A 94 29.53 26.69 25.00
N ALA A 95 30.52 25.94 24.52
CA ALA A 95 30.89 25.93 23.11
C ALA A 95 29.75 25.37 22.24
N ASN A 96 29.07 24.32 22.71
CA ASN A 96 27.93 23.74 22.02
C ASN A 96 26.72 24.69 21.99
N GLU A 97 26.42 25.39 23.08
CA GLU A 97 25.39 26.43 23.11
C GLU A 97 25.70 27.56 22.13
N PHE A 98 26.95 28.02 22.07
CA PHE A 98 27.38 29.03 21.10
C PHE A 98 27.22 28.53 19.66
N TYR A 99 27.64 27.30 19.37
CA TYR A 99 27.46 26.66 18.06
C TYR A 99 25.98 26.57 17.66
N LEU A 100 25.11 26.07 18.55
CA LEU A 100 23.67 26.00 18.31
C LEU A 100 23.04 27.38 18.11
N ASN A 101 23.48 28.39 18.88
CA ASN A 101 22.97 29.76 18.75
C ASN A 101 23.40 30.43 17.44
N SER A 102 24.58 30.09 16.92
CA SER A 102 25.12 30.58 15.65
C SER A 102 24.50 29.95 14.40
N GLN A 103 23.80 28.82 14.54
CA GLN A 103 23.14 28.16 13.42
C GLN A 103 21.85 28.87 12.99
N PRO A 104 21.54 28.88 11.67
CA PRO A 104 20.29 29.42 11.17
C PRO A 104 19.09 28.65 11.74
N LEU A 105 17.97 29.36 11.93
CA LEU A 105 16.78 28.89 12.67
C LEU A 105 16.29 27.50 12.24
N HIS A 106 16.45 27.15 10.96
CA HIS A 106 16.04 25.87 10.37
C HIS A 106 16.76 24.64 10.94
N TYR A 107 17.96 24.79 11.52
CA TYR A 107 18.72 23.67 12.10
C TYR A 107 18.64 23.60 13.63
N LYS A 108 18.00 24.60 14.27
CA LYS A 108 17.77 24.54 15.71
C LYS A 108 16.70 23.48 15.97
N LYS A 109 17.05 22.42 16.72
CA LYS A 109 16.05 21.51 17.29
C LYS A 109 15.15 22.31 18.24
N HIS A 110 14.02 22.78 17.73
CA HIS A 110 13.04 23.50 18.53
C HIS A 110 12.29 22.47 19.39
N SER A 111 12.46 22.54 20.70
CA SER A 111 11.58 21.82 21.61
C SER A 111 10.33 22.69 21.74
N LEU A 112 9.23 22.25 21.13
CA LEU A 112 7.98 22.99 21.17
C LEU A 112 7.55 23.17 22.63
N THR A 113 7.16 24.39 22.99
CA THR A 113 6.41 24.60 24.21
C THR A 113 5.04 23.91 24.10
N ILE A 114 4.40 23.62 25.24
CA ILE A 114 3.07 22.98 25.25
C ILE A 114 2.05 23.85 24.49
N GLU A 115 2.16 25.18 24.59
CA GLU A 115 1.28 26.11 23.89
C GLU A 115 1.46 26.04 22.36
N GLU A 116 2.70 26.04 21.87
CA GLU A 116 3.00 25.90 20.44
C GLU A 116 2.57 24.52 19.91
N SER A 117 2.74 23.46 20.72
CA SER A 117 2.27 22.13 20.39
C SER A 117 0.75 22.07 20.25
N ASN A 118 0.01 22.72 21.15
CA ASN A 118 -1.45 22.81 21.07
C ASN A 118 -1.90 23.62 19.86
N LYS A 119 -1.28 24.79 19.59
CA LYS A 119 -1.58 25.59 18.39
C LYS A 119 -1.35 24.80 17.10
N LEU A 120 -0.26 24.03 17.05
CA LEU A 120 0.04 23.18 15.90
C LEU A 120 -1.01 22.07 15.74
N ARG A 121 -1.43 21.45 16.85
CA ARG A 121 -2.52 20.45 16.86
C ARG A 121 -3.82 21.05 16.33
N ASP A 122 -4.21 22.23 16.80
CA ASP A 122 -5.44 22.90 16.37
C ASP A 122 -5.41 23.26 14.89
N LEU A 123 -4.25 23.70 14.39
CA LEU A 123 -4.03 23.95 12.97
C LEU A 123 -4.22 22.68 12.13
N TYR A 124 -3.66 21.54 12.57
CA TYR A 124 -3.83 20.27 11.86
C TYR A 124 -5.28 19.77 11.91
N LEU A 125 -5.96 19.90 13.05
CA LEU A 125 -7.38 19.55 13.16
C LEU A 125 -8.24 20.40 12.21
N THR A 126 -7.99 21.71 12.17
CA THR A 126 -8.71 22.61 11.26
C THR A 126 -8.47 22.21 9.80
N LYS A 127 -7.22 21.96 9.41
CA LYS A 127 -6.86 21.54 8.05
C LYS A 127 -7.47 20.18 7.67
N ASP A 128 -7.53 19.25 8.61
CA ASP A 128 -8.14 17.95 8.40
C ASP A 128 -9.66 18.10 8.17
N THR A 129 -10.35 18.88 9.00
CA THR A 129 -11.78 19.15 8.83
C THR A 129 -12.10 19.87 7.51
N GLU A 130 -11.29 20.86 7.11
CA GLU A 130 -11.42 21.54 5.82
C GLU A 130 -11.24 20.55 4.65
N THR A 131 -10.27 19.64 4.77
CA THR A 131 -9.98 18.65 3.73
C THR A 131 -11.10 17.63 3.62
N GLN A 132 -11.62 17.15 4.75
CA GLN A 132 -12.76 16.23 4.79
C GLN A 132 -14.01 16.86 4.20
N SER A 133 -14.32 18.12 4.57
CA SER A 133 -15.46 18.84 3.99
C SER A 133 -15.36 18.98 2.47
N LYS A 134 -14.16 19.26 1.93
CA LYS A 134 -13.95 19.33 0.47
C LYS A 134 -14.09 17.96 -0.20
N LEU A 135 -13.61 16.90 0.45
CA LEU A 135 -13.77 15.54 -0.08
C LEU A 135 -15.25 15.14 -0.15
N ASP A 136 -16.04 15.48 0.85
CA ASP A 136 -17.47 15.21 0.87
C ASP A 136 -18.21 16.02 -0.20
N GLU A 137 -17.83 17.30 -0.40
CA GLU A 137 -18.35 18.14 -1.48
C GLU A 137 -18.06 17.54 -2.87
N TYR A 138 -16.80 17.15 -3.13
CA TYR A 138 -16.42 16.52 -4.39
C TYR A 138 -17.09 15.17 -4.62
N ARG A 139 -17.32 14.37 -3.56
CA ARG A 139 -18.05 13.10 -3.67
C ARG A 139 -19.51 13.35 -4.06
N ALA A 140 -20.17 14.31 -3.42
CA ALA A 140 -21.55 14.66 -3.75
C ALA A 140 -21.69 15.19 -5.20
N GLU A 141 -20.73 16.00 -5.66
CA GLU A 141 -20.70 16.47 -7.04
C GLU A 141 -20.47 15.34 -8.05
N LEU A 142 -19.57 14.40 -7.71
CA LEU A 142 -19.30 13.23 -8.54
C LEU A 142 -20.54 12.33 -8.65
N ASP A 143 -21.22 12.06 -7.54
CA ASP A 143 -22.45 11.25 -7.52
C ASP A 143 -23.55 11.89 -8.37
N LYS A 144 -23.72 13.22 -8.25
CA LYS A 144 -24.66 13.97 -9.11
C LYS A 144 -24.31 13.83 -10.58
N THR A 145 -23.04 13.99 -10.94
CA THR A 145 -22.57 13.86 -12.32
C THR A 145 -22.78 12.44 -12.87
N ILE A 146 -22.57 11.42 -12.03
CA ILE A 146 -22.81 10.02 -12.39
C ILE A 146 -24.30 9.79 -12.68
N GLU A 147 -25.20 10.28 -11.83
CA GLU A 147 -26.65 10.14 -12.04
C GLU A 147 -27.13 10.91 -13.28
N GLU A 148 -26.57 12.09 -13.54
CA GLU A 148 -26.81 12.83 -14.79
C GLU A 148 -26.32 12.06 -16.03
N CYS A 149 -25.14 11.45 -15.96
CA CYS A 149 -24.62 10.61 -17.05
C CYS A 149 -25.47 9.35 -17.27
N LYS A 150 -25.87 8.65 -16.20
CA LYS A 150 -26.75 7.46 -16.29
C LYS A 150 -28.08 7.80 -16.94
N SER A 151 -28.73 8.89 -16.51
CA SER A 151 -30.01 9.31 -17.07
C SER A 151 -29.89 9.70 -18.55
N ARG A 152 -28.79 10.35 -18.95
CA ARG A 152 -28.50 10.62 -20.38
C ARG A 152 -28.32 9.34 -21.19
N ILE A 153 -27.59 8.35 -20.68
CA ILE A 153 -27.39 7.06 -21.35
C ILE A 153 -28.74 6.35 -21.55
N ILE A 154 -29.59 6.32 -20.53
CA ILE A 154 -30.93 5.70 -20.61
C ILE A 154 -31.79 6.42 -21.66
N ASN A 155 -31.80 7.76 -21.68
CA ASN A 155 -32.55 8.54 -22.66
C ASN A 155 -32.07 8.28 -24.10
N ILE A 156 -30.75 8.26 -24.29
CA ILE A 156 -30.15 7.96 -25.59
C ILE A 156 -30.53 6.55 -26.03
N LYS A 157 -30.42 5.55 -25.13
CA LYS A 157 -30.81 4.17 -25.41
C LYS A 157 -32.27 4.07 -25.85
N ASP A 158 -33.19 4.67 -25.09
CA ASP A 158 -34.64 4.70 -25.43
C ASP A 158 -34.91 5.33 -26.81
N LYS A 159 -34.19 6.41 -27.15
CA LYS A 159 -34.27 7.02 -28.50
C LYS A 159 -33.75 6.09 -29.59
N TYR A 160 -32.64 5.38 -29.34
CA TYR A 160 -32.10 4.42 -30.30
C TYR A 160 -33.07 3.24 -30.49
N ASP A 161 -33.60 2.67 -29.41
CA ASP A 161 -34.52 1.54 -29.45
C ASP A 161 -35.79 1.90 -30.23
N LYS A 162 -36.36 3.10 -30.02
CA LYS A 162 -37.48 3.62 -30.82
C LYS A 162 -37.13 3.76 -32.30
N LYS A 163 -35.93 4.24 -32.64
CA LYS A 163 -35.48 4.36 -34.04
C LYS A 163 -35.33 2.99 -34.70
N TYR A 164 -34.79 2.01 -33.98
CA TYR A 164 -34.68 0.63 -34.46
C TYR A 164 -36.08 0.03 -34.71
N LEU A 165 -37.04 0.25 -33.82
CA LEU A 165 -38.41 -0.21 -34.02
C LEU A 165 -39.04 0.39 -35.29
N LEU A 166 -38.92 1.70 -35.50
CA LEU A 166 -39.43 2.38 -36.69
C LEU A 166 -38.76 1.89 -38.00
N LEU A 167 -37.46 1.57 -37.95
CA LEU A 167 -36.74 0.98 -39.10
C LEU A 167 -37.21 -0.45 -39.37
N ALA A 168 -37.48 -1.22 -38.33
CA ALA A 168 -38.04 -2.57 -38.45
C ALA A 168 -39.45 -2.55 -39.05
N GLU A 169 -40.29 -1.58 -38.70
CA GLU A 169 -41.65 -1.39 -39.26
C GLU A 169 -41.66 -0.89 -40.72
N CYS A 170 -40.59 -0.25 -41.18
CA CYS A 170 -40.56 0.36 -42.51
C CYS A 170 -40.57 -0.68 -43.64
N LYS A 171 -41.61 -0.70 -44.48
CA LYS A 171 -41.68 -1.60 -45.65
C LYS A 171 -40.78 -1.08 -46.78
N LEU A 172 -39.74 -1.84 -47.13
CA LEU A 172 -38.90 -1.57 -48.29
C LEU A 172 -39.51 -2.17 -49.57
N ALA A 173 -39.28 -1.51 -50.71
CA ALA A 173 -39.67 -2.05 -52.00
C ALA A 173 -38.89 -3.35 -52.29
N GLU A 174 -39.57 -4.38 -52.79
CA GLU A 174 -38.97 -5.69 -53.10
C GLU A 174 -37.82 -5.58 -54.12
N SER A 175 -37.93 -4.66 -55.08
CA SER A 175 -36.87 -4.39 -56.07
C SER A 175 -35.54 -3.91 -55.45
N LEU A 176 -35.58 -3.25 -54.29
CA LEU A 176 -34.38 -2.81 -53.57
C LEU A 176 -33.76 -3.95 -52.78
N ILE A 177 -34.59 -4.85 -52.24
CA ILE A 177 -34.14 -6.04 -51.50
C ILE A 177 -33.49 -7.03 -52.46
N GLU A 178 -34.11 -7.25 -53.62
CA GLU A 178 -33.64 -8.18 -54.65
C GLU A 178 -32.30 -7.77 -55.28
N SER A 179 -32.07 -6.46 -55.42
CA SER A 179 -30.86 -5.93 -56.06
C SER A 179 -29.65 -5.83 -55.12
N SER A 180 -29.86 -5.83 -53.79
CA SER A 180 -28.81 -5.49 -52.82
C SER A 180 -28.44 -6.62 -51.83
N LEU A 181 -29.33 -7.59 -51.61
CA LEU A 181 -29.13 -8.68 -50.65
C LEU A 181 -28.95 -10.03 -51.35
N VAL A 182 -28.15 -10.93 -50.75
CA VAL A 182 -27.99 -12.32 -51.22
C VAL A 182 -29.25 -13.12 -50.89
N LEU A 183 -29.60 -14.14 -51.68
CA LEU A 183 -30.81 -14.98 -51.53
C LEU A 183 -31.07 -15.43 -50.06
N ASN A 184 -30.03 -15.87 -49.35
CA ASN A 184 -30.16 -16.28 -47.94
C ASN A 184 -30.51 -15.12 -46.99
N GLN A 185 -30.04 -13.91 -47.27
CA GLN A 185 -30.38 -12.71 -46.50
C GLN A 185 -31.79 -12.23 -46.81
N GLN A 186 -32.21 -12.33 -48.07
CA GLN A 186 -33.60 -12.07 -48.47
C GLN A 186 -34.56 -13.02 -47.76
N LEU A 187 -34.23 -14.31 -47.70
CA LEU A 187 -34.99 -15.32 -46.99
C LEU A 187 -35.07 -15.02 -45.49
N ASN A 188 -33.93 -14.73 -44.85
CA ASN A 188 -33.90 -14.37 -43.42
C ASN A 188 -34.72 -13.10 -43.13
N LEU A 189 -34.63 -12.08 -43.99
CA LEU A 189 -35.38 -10.85 -43.85
C LEU A 189 -36.89 -11.11 -43.93
N LYS A 190 -37.35 -11.93 -44.89
CA LYS A 190 -38.76 -12.29 -45.04
C LYS A 190 -39.29 -13.05 -43.83
N ILE A 191 -38.54 -14.06 -43.36
CA ILE A 191 -38.92 -14.85 -42.19
C ILE A 191 -38.99 -13.94 -40.94
N LEU A 192 -37.96 -13.14 -40.68
CA LEU A 192 -37.93 -12.26 -39.51
C LEU A 192 -39.00 -11.14 -39.57
N GLN A 193 -39.29 -10.58 -40.74
CA GLN A 193 -40.37 -9.59 -40.90
C GLN A 193 -41.75 -10.20 -40.67
N HIS A 194 -41.99 -11.42 -41.14
CA HIS A 194 -43.24 -12.12 -40.87
C HIS A 194 -43.46 -12.31 -39.35
N PHE A 195 -42.43 -12.75 -38.62
CA PHE A 195 -42.52 -12.87 -37.16
C PHE A 195 -42.62 -11.52 -36.45
N PHE A 196 -42.07 -10.44 -37.02
CA PHE A 196 -42.20 -9.09 -36.48
C PHE A 196 -43.62 -8.52 -36.68
N ASP A 197 -44.23 -8.73 -37.85
CA ASP A 197 -45.58 -8.23 -38.16
C ASP A 197 -46.69 -9.03 -37.44
N ASN A 198 -46.46 -10.34 -37.20
CA ASN A 198 -47.45 -11.27 -36.63
C ASN A 198 -47.22 -11.62 -35.14
N LEU A 199 -46.58 -10.73 -34.37
CA LEU A 199 -46.22 -10.88 -32.95
C LEU A 199 -47.37 -11.29 -31.98
N SER A 200 -48.63 -11.33 -32.42
CA SER A 200 -49.83 -11.58 -31.59
C SER A 200 -50.63 -12.84 -31.92
N ASP A 201 -50.42 -13.48 -33.08
CA ASP A 201 -51.16 -14.69 -33.45
C ASP A 201 -50.28 -15.92 -33.20
N GLY A 202 -50.66 -16.73 -32.22
CA GLY A 202 -50.01 -17.99 -31.86
C GLY A 202 -50.22 -19.10 -32.90
N ASP A 203 -50.18 -18.77 -34.19
CA ASP A 203 -50.39 -19.72 -35.26
C ASP A 203 -49.08 -20.45 -35.62
N SER A 204 -49.23 -21.76 -35.88
CA SER A 204 -48.14 -22.70 -36.18
C SER A 204 -47.21 -22.19 -37.30
N CYS A 205 -45.91 -22.16 -36.98
CA CYS A 205 -44.83 -21.59 -37.78
C CYS A 205 -44.71 -22.19 -39.19
N TYR A 206 -45.09 -23.45 -39.38
CA TYR A 206 -44.80 -24.16 -40.64
C TYR A 206 -45.90 -23.97 -41.70
N ALA A 207 -47.17 -23.90 -41.29
CA ALA A 207 -48.29 -23.86 -42.23
C ALA A 207 -48.47 -22.50 -42.94
N ILE A 208 -48.06 -21.41 -42.29
CA ILE A 208 -48.19 -20.05 -42.84
C ILE A 208 -47.00 -19.70 -43.75
N LEU A 209 -45.78 -20.05 -43.32
CA LEU A 209 -44.58 -19.82 -44.12
C LEU A 209 -44.56 -20.63 -45.42
N GLU A 210 -45.16 -21.83 -45.44
CA GLU A 210 -45.33 -22.66 -46.64
C GLU A 210 -46.31 -22.02 -47.65
N LYS A 211 -47.30 -21.26 -47.17
CA LYS A 211 -48.34 -20.64 -47.99
C LYS A 211 -47.92 -19.29 -48.58
N GLU A 212 -47.05 -18.54 -47.90
CA GLU A 212 -46.63 -17.19 -48.32
C GLU A 212 -45.29 -17.15 -49.05
N ILE A 213 -44.33 -18.05 -48.76
CA ILE A 213 -42.95 -17.92 -49.26
C ILE A 213 -42.65 -18.78 -50.50
N SER A 214 -43.53 -19.72 -50.88
CA SER A 214 -43.39 -20.53 -52.11
C SER A 214 -42.01 -21.20 -52.29
N LEU A 215 -41.40 -21.69 -51.21
CA LEU A 215 -40.09 -22.37 -51.21
C LEU A 215 -40.19 -23.84 -50.77
N PRO A 216 -39.23 -24.71 -51.16
CA PRO A 216 -39.20 -26.10 -50.71
C PRO A 216 -39.07 -26.20 -49.19
N ASN A 217 -39.88 -27.05 -48.57
CA ASN A 217 -40.03 -27.21 -47.11
C ASN A 217 -38.69 -27.45 -46.36
N TYR A 218 -37.70 -28.07 -47.01
CA TYR A 218 -36.36 -28.29 -46.45
C TYR A 218 -35.50 -27.02 -46.29
N GLU A 219 -35.54 -26.08 -47.24
CA GLU A 219 -34.72 -24.86 -47.18
C GLU A 219 -35.23 -23.89 -46.11
N LEU A 220 -36.54 -23.83 -45.97
CA LEU A 220 -37.22 -22.99 -44.98
C LEU A 220 -36.94 -23.47 -43.54
N ARG A 221 -36.97 -24.79 -43.32
CA ARG A 221 -36.61 -25.41 -42.04
C ARG A 221 -35.15 -25.14 -41.65
N ASN A 222 -34.22 -25.26 -42.60
CA ASN A 222 -32.81 -24.96 -42.34
C ASN A 222 -32.56 -23.49 -42.02
N ALA A 223 -33.24 -22.57 -42.71
CA ALA A 223 -33.15 -21.14 -42.41
C ALA A 223 -33.71 -20.82 -41.03
N TYR A 224 -34.83 -21.44 -40.66
CA TYR A 224 -35.45 -21.28 -39.34
C TYR A 224 -34.53 -21.76 -38.20
N GLU A 225 -33.99 -22.98 -38.27
CA GLU A 225 -33.06 -23.51 -37.26
C GLU A 225 -31.79 -22.65 -37.15
N ARG A 226 -31.34 -22.07 -38.27
CA ARG A 226 -30.22 -21.14 -38.27
C ARG A 226 -30.56 -19.84 -37.53
N LEU A 227 -31.75 -19.29 -37.72
CA LEU A 227 -32.18 -18.06 -37.03
C LEU A 227 -32.40 -18.31 -35.53
N ARG A 228 -32.91 -19.49 -35.16
CA ARG A 228 -33.07 -19.94 -33.77
C ARG A 228 -31.71 -20.13 -33.06
N SER A 229 -30.75 -20.80 -33.71
CA SER A 229 -29.39 -20.96 -33.15
C SER A 229 -28.60 -19.65 -33.02
N LEU A 230 -28.98 -18.61 -33.77
CA LEU A 230 -28.43 -17.26 -33.65
C LEU A 230 -29.16 -16.38 -32.61
N GLU A 231 -30.13 -16.93 -31.87
CA GLU A 231 -30.94 -16.24 -30.86
C GLU A 231 -31.75 -15.06 -31.44
N TYR A 232 -32.09 -15.11 -32.73
CA TYR A 232 -32.97 -14.10 -33.35
C TYR A 232 -34.45 -14.42 -33.15
N LEU A 233 -34.77 -15.69 -32.90
CA LEU A 233 -36.10 -16.20 -32.62
C LEU A 233 -36.07 -16.96 -31.27
N VAL A 234 -37.14 -16.88 -30.50
CA VAL A 234 -37.30 -17.55 -29.19
C VAL A 234 -38.69 -18.16 -29.11
N ASP A 235 -38.79 -19.38 -28.59
CA ASP A 235 -40.06 -20.04 -28.33
C ASP A 235 -40.73 -19.40 -27.11
N LEU A 236 -41.98 -18.97 -27.26
CA LEU A 236 -42.77 -18.31 -26.23
C LEU A 236 -43.39 -19.30 -25.23
N ALA A 237 -43.37 -20.61 -25.54
CA ALA A 237 -43.80 -21.69 -24.66
C ALA A 237 -42.64 -22.65 -24.34
N ASN A 238 -42.55 -23.09 -23.08
CA ASN A 238 -41.50 -23.98 -22.56
C ASN A 238 -41.66 -25.46 -22.97
N GLU A 239 -42.56 -25.79 -23.90
CA GLU A 239 -42.84 -27.17 -24.29
C GLU A 239 -42.22 -27.50 -25.65
N GLU A 240 -41.47 -28.62 -25.71
CA GLU A 240 -40.87 -29.20 -26.92
C GLU A 240 -41.95 -29.77 -27.86
N HIS A 241 -42.80 -28.91 -28.39
CA HIS A 241 -43.69 -29.24 -29.50
C HIS A 241 -43.32 -28.39 -30.71
N ASP A 242 -43.26 -29.03 -31.89
CA ASP A 242 -42.92 -28.40 -33.19
C ASP A 242 -43.87 -27.24 -33.56
N ASP A 243 -44.97 -27.03 -32.81
CA ASP A 243 -45.98 -25.98 -33.00
C ASP A 243 -45.97 -24.89 -31.92
N ALA A 244 -44.91 -24.75 -31.12
CA ALA A 244 -44.83 -23.68 -30.12
C ALA A 244 -44.88 -22.29 -30.77
N PRO A 245 -45.57 -21.30 -30.16
CA PRO A 245 -45.57 -19.93 -30.65
C PRO A 245 -44.17 -19.33 -30.55
N VAL A 246 -43.70 -18.64 -31.59
CA VAL A 246 -42.32 -18.14 -31.69
C VAL A 246 -42.34 -16.62 -31.76
N GLY A 247 -41.54 -15.98 -30.92
CA GLY A 247 -41.34 -14.53 -30.89
C GLY A 247 -39.99 -14.13 -31.48
N ILE A 248 -39.91 -12.89 -31.97
CA ILE A 248 -38.65 -12.26 -32.38
C ILE A 248 -37.97 -11.59 -31.18
N THR A 249 -36.64 -11.73 -31.08
CA THR A 249 -35.85 -11.09 -30.01
C THR A 249 -35.38 -9.69 -30.42
N ASP A 250 -34.91 -8.87 -29.45
CA ASP A 250 -34.25 -7.60 -29.73
C ASP A 250 -33.06 -7.75 -30.71
N LYS A 251 -32.34 -8.88 -30.64
CA LYS A 251 -31.27 -9.22 -31.59
C LYS A 251 -31.81 -9.46 -32.99
N GLY A 252 -32.94 -10.17 -33.11
CA GLY A 252 -33.64 -10.37 -34.37
C GLY A 252 -34.12 -9.06 -35.00
N ILE A 253 -34.74 -8.17 -34.21
CA ILE A 253 -35.20 -6.84 -34.66
C ILE A 253 -34.01 -5.99 -35.15
N LYS A 254 -32.90 -6.00 -34.41
CA LYS A 254 -31.67 -5.33 -34.84
C LYS A 254 -31.12 -5.91 -36.15
N HIS A 255 -31.15 -7.23 -36.31
CA HIS A 255 -30.70 -7.89 -37.53
C HIS A 255 -31.56 -7.53 -38.75
N ILE A 256 -32.89 -7.41 -38.58
CA ILE A 256 -33.77 -6.85 -39.63
C ILE A 256 -33.28 -5.46 -40.03
N CYS A 257 -33.04 -4.58 -39.05
CA CYS A 257 -32.62 -3.20 -39.30
C CYS A 257 -31.26 -3.14 -40.02
N ASP A 258 -30.30 -3.98 -39.64
CA ASP A 258 -28.98 -4.04 -40.27
C ASP A 258 -29.09 -4.49 -41.73
N MET A 259 -29.92 -5.50 -42.04
CA MET A 259 -30.17 -5.93 -43.41
C MET A 259 -30.89 -4.86 -44.24
N LYS A 260 -31.86 -4.15 -43.66
CA LYS A 260 -32.54 -3.02 -44.31
C LYS A 260 -31.59 -1.85 -44.58
N ASN A 261 -30.74 -1.50 -43.62
CA ASN A 261 -29.74 -0.46 -43.78
C ASN A 261 -28.70 -0.83 -44.85
N GLN A 262 -28.27 -2.09 -44.90
CA GLN A 262 -27.39 -2.60 -45.95
C GLN A 262 -28.04 -2.39 -47.33
N ALA A 263 -29.30 -2.79 -47.49
CA ALA A 263 -30.03 -2.62 -48.74
C ALA A 263 -30.14 -1.14 -49.17
N ILE A 264 -30.46 -0.24 -48.24
CA ILE A 264 -30.53 1.20 -48.49
C ILE A 264 -29.16 1.76 -48.87
N SER A 265 -28.09 1.39 -48.15
CA SER A 265 -26.74 1.90 -48.41
C SER A 265 -26.21 1.51 -49.79
N HIS A 266 -26.55 0.31 -50.27
CA HIS A 266 -26.21 -0.15 -51.61
C HIS A 266 -27.00 0.55 -52.72
N SER A 267 -28.18 1.11 -52.42
CA SER A 267 -28.98 1.85 -53.39
C SER A 267 -28.58 3.32 -53.56
N ILE A 268 -27.83 3.86 -52.58
CA ILE A 268 -27.39 5.28 -52.55
C ILE A 268 -26.00 5.46 -53.19
N ASN A 269 -25.18 4.41 -53.19
CA ASN A 269 -23.86 4.37 -53.85
C ASN A 269 -23.96 3.86 -55.29
#